data_AF-A0A803LJZ6-F1
#
_entry.id   AF-A0A803LJZ6-F1
#
_cell.length_a   1.000
_cell.length_b   1.000
_cell.length_c   1.000
_cell.angle_alpha   90.00
_cell.angle_beta   90.00
_cell.angle_gamma   90.00
#
_symmetry.space_group_name_H-M   'P 1'
#
loop_
_entity.id
_entity.type
_entity.pdbx_description
1 polymer ?
#
loop_
_entity_poly.entity_id
_entity_poly.type
_entity_poly.pdbx_seq_one_letter_code
_entity_poly.pdbx_strand_id
1 'polypeptide(L)' 'MEKMMSSTSTVKAIMVILIMSAIMFRCASAAVNHTVGDSSGWDLSSNISLWSSSTSFVVNDSLGISLFF' A
#
# COMPACT_ATOMS: atom_id res chain seq x y z
N MET A 1 43.07 7.59 18.27
CA MET A 1 42.45 6.52 17.45
C MET A 1 40.93 6.40 17.67
N GLU A 2 40.31 7.27 18.48
CA GLU A 2 38.86 7.25 18.75
C GLU A 2 37.97 7.83 17.62
N LYS A 3 38.50 8.74 16.79
CA LYS A 3 37.71 9.43 15.77
C LYS A 3 37.26 8.53 14.60
N MET A 4 37.84 7.35 14.44
CA MET A 4 37.46 6.38 13.40
C MET A 4 36.44 5.33 13.88
N MET A 5 36.25 5.13 15.19
CA MET A 5 35.29 4.15 15.73
C MET A 5 33.87 4.73 15.90
N SER A 6 33.73 6.06 15.88
CA SER A 6 32.44 6.77 15.96
C SER A 6 31.63 6.68 14.66
N SER A 7 32.29 6.86 13.51
CA SER A 7 31.61 6.88 12.20
C SER A 7 30.94 5.54 11.87
N THR A 8 31.62 4.41 12.13
CA THR A 8 31.08 3.08 11.87
C THR A 8 29.82 2.79 12.68
N SER A 9 29.77 3.24 13.94
CA SER A 9 28.60 3.07 14.81
C SER A 9 27.43 3.95 14.37
N THR A 10 27.70 5.18 13.94
CA THR A 10 26.69 6.09 13.38
C THR A 10 26.11 5.56 12.07
N VAL A 11 26.95 5.04 11.17
CA VAL A 11 26.48 4.45 9.90
C VAL A 11 25.60 3.23 10.16
N LYS A 12 25.98 2.36 11.10
CA LYS A 12 25.17 1.20 11.49
C LYS A 12 23.82 1.63 12.07
N ALA A 13 23.79 2.67 12.92
CA ALA A 13 22.54 3.20 13.45
C ALA A 13 21.62 3.74 12.33
N ILE A 14 22.17 4.50 11.38
CA ILE A 14 21.42 4.99 10.22
C ILE A 14 20.87 3.83 9.39
N MET A 15 21.67 2.80 9.12
CA MET A 15 21.24 1.63 8.35
C MET A 15 20.08 0.88 9.03
N VAL A 16 20.15 0.71 10.36
CA VAL A 16 19.06 0.09 11.14
C VAL A 16 17.78 0.92 11.07
N ILE A 17 17.87 2.24 11.17
CA ILE A 17 16.71 3.15 11.06
C ILE A 17 16.07 3.04 9.68
N LEU A 18 16.87 3.01 8.61
CA LEU A 18 16.38 2.85 7.24
C LEU A 18 15.67 1.50 7.05
N ILE A 19 16.25 0.41 7.54
CA ILE A 19 15.63 -0.92 7.48
C ILE A 19 14.32 -0.96 8.27
N MET A 20 14.30 -0.44 9.49
CA MET A 20 13.08 -0.32 10.30
C MET A 20 12.00 0.48 9.57
N SER A 21 12.35 1.64 9.00
CA SER A 21 11.39 2.47 8.27
C SER A 21 10.80 1.77 7.04
N ALA A 22 11.62 0.99 6.32
CA ALA A 22 11.16 0.21 5.18
C ALA A 22 10.20 -0.91 5.60
N ILE A 23 10.49 -1.62 6.69
CA ILE A 23 9.62 -2.67 7.24
C ILE A 23 8.28 -2.07 7.68
N MET A 24 8.30 -0.96 8.41
CA MET A 24 7.10 -0.26 8.87
C MET A 24 6.25 0.24 7.70
N PHE A 25 6.87 0.72 6.61
CA PHE A 25 6.16 1.11 5.39
C PHE A 25 5.44 -0.07 4.71
N ARG A 26 6.03 -1.27 4.74
CA ARG A 26 5.37 -2.49 4.20
C ARG A 26 4.19 -2.93 5.06
N CYS A 27 4.32 -2.87 6.38
CA CYS A 27 3.25 -3.23 7.31
C CYS A 27 2.11 -2.20 7.36
N ALA A 28 2.38 -0.94 6.98
CA ALA A 28 1.40 0.13 6.91
C ALA A 28 0.50 0.08 5.66
N SER A 29 0.57 -0.99 4.86
CA SER A 29 -0.40 -1.26 3.79
C SER A 29 -1.76 -1.55 4.43
N ALA A 30 -2.47 -0.49 4.84
CA ALA A 30 -3.82 -0.59 5.35
C ALA A 30 -4.72 -1.16 4.25
N ALA A 31 -5.62 -2.08 4.63
CA ALA A 31 -6.67 -2.58 3.76
C ALA A 31 -7.35 -1.43 3.01
N VAL A 32 -7.25 -1.41 1.68
CA VAL A 32 -7.98 -0.44 0.87
C VAL A 32 -9.35 -1.02 0.55
N ASN A 33 -10.39 -0.20 0.68
CA ASN A 33 -11.74 -0.57 0.28
C ASN A 33 -12.01 -0.03 -1.12
N HIS A 34 -11.94 -0.91 -2.12
CA HIS A 34 -12.21 -0.58 -3.52
C HIS A 34 -13.70 -0.68 -3.80
N THR A 35 -14.31 0.36 -4.36
CA THR A 35 -15.73 0.32 -4.77
C THR A 35 -15.84 -0.19 -6.20
N VAL A 36 -16.55 -1.30 -6.40
CA VAL A 36 -16.72 -1.93 -7.71
C VAL A 36 -17.41 -0.96 -8.67
N GLY A 37 -16.74 -0.65 -9.78
CA GLY A 37 -17.26 0.25 -10.81
C GLY A 37 -17.20 1.74 -10.43
N ASP A 38 -16.51 2.11 -9.36
CA ASP A 38 -16.39 3.49 -8.86
C ASP A 38 -17.74 4.22 -8.81
N SER A 39 -17.86 5.32 -9.56
CA SER A 39 -19.07 6.13 -9.65
C SER A 39 -20.19 5.48 -10.47
N SER A 40 -19.87 4.50 -11.31
CA SER A 40 -20.87 3.74 -12.09
C SER A 40 -21.55 2.67 -11.24
N GLY A 41 -20.93 2.26 -10.13
CA GLY A 41 -21.43 1.17 -9.28
C GLY A 41 -21.44 -0.19 -9.99
N TRP A 42 -22.17 -1.14 -9.42
CA TRP A 42 -22.32 -2.49 -9.96
C TRP A 42 -23.66 -2.66 -10.68
N ASP A 43 -23.71 -2.27 -11.95
CA ASP A 43 -24.84 -2.48 -12.86
C ASP A 43 -24.38 -3.11 -14.19
N LEU A 44 -25.32 -3.63 -14.98
CA LEU A 44 -25.08 -4.19 -16.32
C LEU A 44 -24.45 -3.18 -17.30
N SER A 45 -24.68 -1.88 -17.08
CA SER A 45 -24.04 -0.83 -17.86
C SER A 45 -22.59 -0.54 -17.44
N SER A 46 -22.14 -1.02 -16.28
CA SER A 46 -20.82 -0.70 -15.74
C SER A 46 -19.73 -1.53 -16.41
N ASN A 47 -18.65 -0.89 -16.84
CA ASN A 47 -17.50 -1.57 -17.41
C ASN A 47 -16.57 -2.10 -16.30
N ILE A 48 -16.97 -3.21 -15.68
CA ILE A 48 -16.21 -3.85 -14.59
C ILE A 48 -14.85 -4.38 -15.07
N SER A 49 -14.72 -4.74 -16.34
CA SER A 49 -13.44 -5.17 -16.93
C SER A 49 -12.42 -4.04 -16.99
N LEU A 50 -12.84 -2.82 -17.37
CA LEU A 50 -11.97 -1.65 -17.37
C LEU A 50 -11.56 -1.26 -15.94
N TRP A 51 -12.52 -1.27 -15.02
CA TRP A 51 -12.31 -0.95 -13.61
C TRP A 51 -11.30 -1.91 -12.95
N SER A 52 -11.51 -3.22 -13.11
CA SER A 52 -10.63 -4.24 -12.54
C SER A 52 -9.22 -4.22 -13.13
N SER A 53 -9.08 -3.90 -14.42
CA SER A 53 -7.76 -3.76 -15.06
C SER A 53 -6.98 -2.52 -14.60
N SER A 54 -7.68 -1.48 -14.14
CA SER A 54 -7.09 -0.22 -13.67
C SER A 54 -6.83 -0.20 -12.16
N THR A 55 -7.30 -1.23 -11.43
CA THR A 55 -7.22 -1.32 -9.97
C THR A 55 -6.14 -2.30 -9.55
N SER A 56 -5.27 -1.90 -8.61
CA SER A 56 -4.28 -2.80 -8.01
C SER A 56 -4.82 -3.36 -6.70
N PHE A 57 -4.98 -4.68 -6.63
CA PHE A 57 -5.43 -5.38 -5.44
C PHE A 57 -4.25 -5.91 -4.65
N VAL A 58 -4.20 -5.58 -3.36
CA VAL A 58 -3.27 -6.20 -2.42
C VAL A 58 -4.02 -7.14 -1.48
N VAL A 59 -3.30 -8.15 -0.95
CA VAL A 59 -3.89 -9.05 0.05
C VAL A 59 -4.38 -8.22 1.23
N ASN A 60 -5.58 -8.53 1.71
CA ASN A 60 -6.30 -7.81 2.77
C ASN A 60 -7.10 -6.58 2.30
N ASP A 61 -7.15 -6.28 1.01
CA ASP A 61 -8.11 -5.31 0.45
C ASP A 61 -9.55 -5.83 0.50
N SER A 62 -10.51 -4.90 0.55
CA SER A 62 -11.94 -5.18 0.57
C SER A 62 -12.62 -4.62 -0.68
N LEU A 63 -13.66 -5.31 -1.15
CA LEU A 63 -14.45 -4.94 -2.33
C LEU A 63 -15.84 -4.50 -1.87
N GLY A 64 -16.10 -3.21 -1.99
CA GLY A 64 -17.39 -2.60 -1.71
C GLY A 64 -18.29 -2.60 -2.95
N ILE A 65 -19.54 -2.98 -2.77
CA ILE A 65 -20.54 -3.00 -3.84
C ILE A 65 -21.52 -1.85 -3.63
N SER A 66 -21.63 -1.00 -4.64
CA SER A 66 -22.61 0.08 -4.68
C SER A 66 -23.64 -0.21 -5.76
N LEU A 67 -24.91 -0.34 -5.37
CA LEU A 67 -26.03 -0.52 -6.29
C LEU A 67 -26.75 0.81 -6.44
N PHE A 68 -26.97 1.23 -7.68
CA PHE A 68 -27.91 2.30 -8.00
C PHE A 68 -29.23 1.64 -8.39
N PHE A 69 -30.29 1.91 -7.63
CA PHE A 69 -31.67 1.49 -7.93
C PHE A 69 -32.45 2.64 -8.55
#